data_AF-A0A1Q7KWQ1-F1
#
_entry.id   AF-A0A1Q7KWQ1-F1
#
_cell.length_a   1.000
_cell.length_b   1.000
_cell.length_c   1.000
_cell.angle_alpha   90.00
_cell.angle_beta   90.00
_cell.angle_gamma   90.00
#
_symmetry.space_group_name_H-M   'P 1'
#
loop_
_entity.id
_entity.type
_entity.pdbx_description
1 polymer ?
#
loop_
_entity_poly.entity_id
_entity_poly.type
_entity_poly.pdbx_seq_one_letter_code
_entity_poly.pdbx_strand_id
1 'polypeptide(L)'
;MNKKIELGEDLVKKYPQSRYLPPVYYSLTIAYMQTNQVQKMLDVGDKEVALVPNDITTLAILAQTISRTTNSSTPNAAQQLDKAATYAKKAIELAPTLPKPENLTEETFTAGKNQALIAAHSGLGLVLIKHGKNADAIPEFEQAVKLDTNPDPVNYYLLGMANKSTSHFDDAIAAFNKCAAAPGPMQAQCKAQADDTKKKSATELSAPK
;
A
#
# COMPACT_ATOMS: atom_id res chain seq x y z
N MET A 1 -16.43 15.64 -6.73
CA MET A 1 -15.06 15.69 -6.19
C MET A 1 -14.46 17.08 -6.27
N ASN A 2 -14.47 17.73 -7.43
CA ASN A 2 -13.80 19.01 -7.69
C ASN A 2 -14.13 20.15 -6.71
N LYS A 3 -15.40 20.33 -6.33
CA LYS A 3 -15.80 21.36 -5.35
C LYS A 3 -15.17 21.17 -3.96
N LYS A 4 -14.93 19.93 -3.52
CA LYS A 4 -14.26 19.67 -2.23
C LYS A 4 -12.77 20.03 -2.28
N ILE A 5 -12.12 19.77 -3.43
CA ILE A 5 -10.72 20.14 -3.67
C ILE A 5 -10.59 21.65 -3.64
N GLU A 6 -11.42 22.36 -4.42
CA GLU A 6 -11.43 23.82 -4.50
C GLU A 6 -11.59 24.48 -3.11
N LEU A 7 -12.60 24.06 -2.34
CA LEU A 7 -12.83 24.60 -1.00
C LEU A 7 -11.67 24.31 -0.03
N GLY A 8 -11.04 23.14 -0.14
CA GLY A 8 -9.87 22.78 0.67
C GLY A 8 -8.64 23.61 0.31
N GLU A 9 -8.35 23.76 -0.99
CA GLU A 9 -7.27 24.59 -1.52
C GLU A 9 -7.45 26.06 -1.10
N ASP A 10 -8.67 26.60 -1.21
CA ASP A 10 -9.00 27.96 -0.79
C ASP A 10 -8.81 28.19 0.71
N LEU A 11 -9.22 27.23 1.54
CA LEU A 11 -9.04 27.32 3.00
C LEU A 11 -7.55 27.33 3.35
N VAL A 12 -6.76 26.44 2.77
CA VAL A 12 -5.31 26.37 3.01
C VAL A 12 -4.62 27.67 2.60
N LYS A 13 -5.02 28.24 1.46
CA LYS A 13 -4.46 29.50 0.95
C LYS A 13 -4.85 30.70 1.81
N LYS A 14 -6.11 30.80 2.21
CA LYS A 14 -6.63 31.95 2.96
C LYS A 14 -6.28 31.91 4.44
N TYR A 15 -6.13 30.72 5.02
CA TYR A 15 -5.92 30.51 6.45
C TYR A 15 -4.79 29.50 6.72
N PRO A 16 -3.52 29.84 6.41
CA PRO A 16 -2.38 28.92 6.51
C PRO A 16 -1.97 28.57 7.95
N GLN A 17 -2.63 29.15 8.96
CA GLN A 17 -2.45 28.83 10.38
C GLN A 17 -3.76 28.32 11.02
N SER A 18 -4.72 27.91 10.20
CA SER A 18 -6.01 27.43 10.69
C SER A 18 -5.86 26.13 11.48
N ARG A 19 -6.52 26.03 12.63
CA ARG A 19 -6.64 24.77 13.37
C ARG A 19 -7.34 23.65 12.59
N TYR A 20 -8.02 24.00 11.49
CA TYR A 20 -8.71 23.05 10.61
C TYR A 20 -7.82 22.48 9.50
N LEU A 21 -6.54 22.86 9.43
CA LEU A 21 -5.62 22.35 8.41
C LEU A 21 -5.49 20.82 8.41
N PRO A 22 -5.34 20.12 9.55
CA PRO A 22 -5.21 18.66 9.53
C PRO A 22 -6.37 17.92 8.84
N PRO A 23 -7.65 18.09 9.24
CA PRO A 23 -8.75 17.40 8.56
C PRO A 23 -8.95 17.86 7.10
N VAL A 24 -8.51 19.07 6.75
CA VAL A 24 -8.52 19.54 5.36
C VAL A 24 -7.45 18.85 4.53
N TYR A 25 -6.22 18.74 5.04
CA TYR A 25 -5.16 18.01 4.34
C TYR A 25 -5.49 16.53 4.20
N TYR A 26 -6.01 15.88 5.24
CA TYR A 26 -6.55 14.51 5.13
C TYR A 26 -7.56 14.39 4.00
N SER A 27 -8.55 15.29 3.96
CA SER A 27 -9.59 15.29 2.93
C SER A 27 -9.03 15.49 1.52
N LEU A 28 -8.04 16.38 1.37
CA LEU A 28 -7.34 16.63 0.11
C LEU A 28 -6.50 15.42 -0.32
N THR A 29 -5.82 14.73 0.61
CA THR A 29 -5.08 13.49 0.32
C THR A 29 -6.01 12.46 -0.31
N ILE A 30 -7.16 12.20 0.30
CA ILE A 30 -8.16 11.26 -0.24
C ILE A 30 -8.69 11.73 -1.61
N ALA A 31 -8.99 13.02 -1.76
CA ALA A 31 -9.55 13.56 -2.99
C ALA A 31 -8.54 13.50 -4.17
N TYR A 32 -7.27 13.81 -3.92
CA TYR A 32 -6.22 13.69 -4.94
C TYR A 32 -5.87 12.24 -5.26
N MET A 33 -5.92 11.34 -4.27
CA MET A 33 -5.81 9.89 -4.52
C MET A 33 -6.91 9.42 -5.48
N GLN A 34 -8.17 9.78 -5.21
CA GLN A 34 -9.32 9.38 -6.03
C GLN A 34 -9.34 10.03 -7.43
N THR A 35 -8.69 11.17 -7.59
CA THR A 35 -8.56 11.87 -8.89
C THR A 35 -7.22 11.62 -9.57
N ASN A 36 -6.42 10.67 -9.06
CA ASN A 36 -5.11 10.29 -9.58
C ASN A 36 -4.11 11.46 -9.71
N GLN A 37 -4.23 12.48 -8.86
CA GLN A 37 -3.31 13.61 -8.79
C GLN A 37 -2.18 13.29 -7.80
N VAL A 38 -1.32 12.32 -8.16
CA VAL A 38 -0.32 11.72 -7.27
C VAL A 38 0.56 12.74 -6.56
N GLN A 39 1.17 13.68 -7.28
CA GLN A 39 2.11 14.62 -6.65
C GLN A 39 1.40 15.51 -5.61
N LYS A 40 0.23 16.05 -5.96
CA LYS A 40 -0.55 16.86 -5.01
C LYS A 40 -0.99 16.05 -3.80
N MET A 41 -1.35 14.77 -3.99
CA MET A 41 -1.69 13.86 -2.91
C MET A 41 -0.53 13.68 -1.93
N LEU A 42 0.69 13.43 -2.45
CA LEU A 42 1.90 13.30 -1.63
C LEU A 42 2.18 14.61 -0.87
N ASP A 43 2.11 15.75 -1.55
CA ASP A 43 2.42 17.06 -0.96
C ASP A 43 1.48 17.44 0.19
N VAL A 44 0.17 17.19 0.06
CA VAL A 44 -0.79 17.49 1.13
C VAL A 44 -0.78 16.42 2.22
N GLY A 45 -0.56 15.16 1.88
CA GLY A 45 -0.44 14.08 2.86
C GLY A 45 0.78 14.26 3.76
N ASP A 46 1.92 14.71 3.22
CA ASP A 46 3.09 15.02 4.04
C ASP A 46 2.83 16.19 5.00
N LYS A 47 2.06 17.20 4.58
CA LYS A 47 1.64 18.30 5.46
C LYS A 47 0.68 17.81 6.55
N GLU A 48 -0.18 16.85 6.23
CA GLU A 48 -1.06 16.21 7.21
C GLU A 48 -0.24 15.46 8.26
N VAL A 49 0.66 14.57 7.84
CA VAL A 49 1.52 13.78 8.74
C VAL A 49 2.42 14.69 9.59
N ALA A 50 2.88 15.83 9.07
CA ALA A 50 3.63 16.80 9.87
C ALA A 50 2.81 17.39 11.03
N LEU A 51 1.48 17.47 10.90
CA LEU A 51 0.57 17.98 11.92
C LEU A 51 -0.04 16.87 12.79
N VAL A 52 -0.24 15.68 12.22
CA VAL A 52 -0.84 14.50 12.87
C VAL A 52 0.04 13.29 12.56
N PRO A 53 1.18 13.14 13.26
CA PRO A 53 2.20 12.16 12.90
C PRO A 53 1.75 10.70 13.07
N ASN A 54 0.60 10.46 13.70
CA ASN A 54 0.10 9.14 14.04
C ASN A 54 -1.20 8.78 13.28
N ASP A 55 -1.59 9.55 12.26
CA ASP A 55 -2.70 9.15 11.38
C ASP A 55 -2.27 7.95 10.52
N ILE A 56 -2.68 6.75 10.95
CA ILE A 56 -2.30 5.50 10.28
C ILE A 56 -2.83 5.42 8.83
N THR A 57 -3.92 6.12 8.52
CA THR A 57 -4.53 6.09 7.19
C THR A 57 -3.68 6.88 6.22
N THR A 58 -3.32 8.12 6.57
CA THR A 58 -2.44 8.93 5.73
C THR A 58 -1.07 8.28 5.57
N LEU A 59 -0.48 7.78 6.66
CA LEU A 59 0.80 7.06 6.63
C LEU A 59 0.75 5.87 5.65
N ALA A 60 -0.29 5.05 5.72
CA ALA A 60 -0.44 3.88 4.85
C ALA A 60 -0.64 4.26 3.37
N ILE A 61 -1.45 5.28 3.07
CA ILE A 61 -1.69 5.77 1.71
C ILE A 61 -0.40 6.31 1.09
N LEU A 62 0.35 7.13 1.85
CA LEU A 62 1.63 7.66 1.40
C LEU A 62 2.64 6.53 1.18
N ALA A 63 2.77 5.61 2.14
CA ALA A 63 3.67 4.47 2.01
C ALA A 63 3.38 3.66 0.74
N GLN A 64 2.12 3.26 0.52
CA GLN A 64 1.73 2.50 -0.67
C GLN A 64 1.99 3.29 -1.96
N THR A 65 1.63 4.57 -1.99
CA THR A 65 1.75 5.36 -3.22
C THR A 65 3.20 5.66 -3.57
N ILE A 66 4.01 6.07 -2.60
CA ILE A 66 5.45 6.31 -2.81
C ILE A 66 6.10 5.01 -3.30
N SER A 67 5.78 3.87 -2.69
CA SER A 67 6.31 2.56 -3.11
C SER A 67 5.90 2.18 -4.53
N ARG A 68 4.65 2.45 -4.93
CA ARG A 68 4.16 2.12 -6.29
C ARG A 68 4.74 3.03 -7.37
N THR A 69 4.98 4.30 -7.04
CA THR A 69 5.37 5.33 -8.02
C THR A 69 6.88 5.52 -8.13
N THR A 70 7.64 5.16 -7.10
CA THR A 70 9.10 5.27 -7.10
C THR A 70 9.74 4.27 -8.05
N ASN A 71 10.53 4.77 -8.99
CA ASN A 71 11.25 4.01 -10.02
C ASN A 71 12.65 4.61 -10.26
N SER A 72 13.39 4.06 -11.22
CA SER A 72 14.78 4.48 -11.52
C SER A 72 14.91 5.94 -11.94
N SER A 73 13.84 6.56 -12.44
CA SER A 73 13.83 7.98 -12.83
C SER A 73 13.36 8.91 -11.70
N THR A 74 12.94 8.38 -10.55
CA THR A 74 12.48 9.19 -9.42
C THR A 74 13.66 9.89 -8.74
N PRO A 75 13.64 11.22 -8.59
CA PRO A 75 14.65 11.94 -7.82
C PRO A 75 14.70 11.41 -6.38
N ASN A 76 15.91 11.16 -5.88
CA ASN A 76 16.14 10.65 -4.53
C ASN A 76 15.36 9.34 -4.23
N ALA A 77 15.25 8.45 -5.21
CA ALA A 77 14.46 7.21 -5.09
C ALA A 77 14.74 6.42 -3.79
N ALA A 78 16.00 6.29 -3.39
CA ALA A 78 16.36 5.59 -2.14
C ALA A 78 15.72 6.26 -0.92
N GLN A 79 15.82 7.59 -0.79
CA GLN A 79 15.24 8.34 0.32
C GLN A 79 13.70 8.25 0.32
N GLN A 80 13.08 8.22 -0.87
CA GLN A 80 11.63 8.05 -0.99
C GLN A 80 11.20 6.65 -0.52
N LEU A 81 11.95 5.60 -0.88
CA LEU A 81 11.68 4.24 -0.41
C LEU A 81 11.88 4.11 1.11
N ASP A 82 12.93 4.72 1.67
CA ASP A 82 13.16 4.74 3.12
C ASP A 82 12.02 5.44 3.88
N LYS A 83 11.53 6.56 3.33
CA LYS A 83 10.37 7.28 3.85
C LYS A 83 9.11 6.42 3.78
N ALA A 84 8.85 5.75 2.66
CA ALA A 84 7.71 4.85 2.51
C ALA A 84 7.75 3.68 3.51
N ALA A 85 8.92 3.05 3.70
CA ALA A 85 9.10 2.01 4.71
C ALA A 85 8.87 2.53 6.12
N THR A 86 9.32 3.75 6.43
CA THR A 86 9.10 4.39 7.73
C THR A 86 7.61 4.61 8.00
N TYR A 87 6.88 5.16 7.03
CA TYR A 87 5.44 5.37 7.14
C TYR A 87 4.67 4.05 7.28
N ALA A 88 5.00 3.04 6.47
CA ALA A 88 4.35 1.72 6.56
C ALA A 88 4.54 1.08 7.93
N LYS A 89 5.79 1.00 8.41
CA LYS A 89 6.10 0.42 9.72
C LYS A 89 5.38 1.14 10.85
N LYS A 90 5.36 2.48 10.81
CA LYS A 90 4.66 3.29 11.80
C LYS A 90 3.15 3.02 11.80
N ALA A 91 2.52 2.92 10.64
CA ALA A 91 1.11 2.57 10.54
C ALA A 91 0.81 1.16 11.11
N ILE A 92 1.66 0.18 10.80
CA ILE A 92 1.55 -1.20 11.30
C ILE A 92 1.68 -1.25 12.83
N GLU A 93 2.66 -0.55 13.39
CA GLU A 93 2.92 -0.49 14.83
C GLU A 93 1.78 0.21 15.60
N LEU A 94 1.25 1.31 15.05
CA LEU A 94 0.21 2.09 15.71
C LEU A 94 -1.17 1.44 15.64
N ALA A 95 -1.51 0.75 14.55
CA ALA A 95 -2.83 0.17 14.33
C ALA A 95 -3.41 -0.64 15.52
N PRO A 96 -2.67 -1.57 16.15
CA PRO A 96 -3.20 -2.32 17.30
C PRO A 96 -3.39 -1.47 18.57
N THR A 97 -2.73 -0.31 18.66
CA THR A 97 -2.78 0.58 19.83
C THR A 97 -3.91 1.60 19.78
N LEU A 98 -4.57 1.75 18.62
CA LEU A 98 -5.59 2.78 18.44
C LEU A 98 -6.84 2.49 19.28
N PRO A 99 -7.28 3.44 20.12
CA PRO A 99 -8.57 3.32 20.77
C PRO A 99 -9.69 3.48 19.74
N LYS A 100 -10.71 2.65 19.83
CA LYS A 100 -11.91 2.82 19.00
C LYS A 100 -12.61 4.13 19.37
N PRO A 101 -12.85 5.04 18.40
CA PRO A 101 -13.64 6.24 18.64
C PRO A 101 -15.08 5.89 19.09
N GLU A 102 -15.63 6.65 20.05
CA GLU A 102 -16.98 6.41 20.58
C GLU A 102 -18.06 6.52 19.49
N ASN A 103 -17.83 7.36 18.48
CA ASN A 103 -18.75 7.60 17.37
C ASN A 103 -18.69 6.55 16.25
N LEU A 104 -17.86 5.51 16.38
CA LEU A 104 -17.75 4.42 15.41
C LEU A 104 -18.17 3.08 15.99
N THR A 105 -18.81 2.27 15.15
CA THR A 105 -19.04 0.85 15.43
C THR A 105 -17.71 0.08 15.39
N GLU A 106 -17.65 -1.06 16.09
CA GLU A 106 -16.48 -1.96 16.06
C GLU A 106 -16.14 -2.39 14.64
N GLU A 107 -17.18 -2.69 13.85
CA GLU A 107 -17.06 -3.12 12.45
C GLU A 107 -16.42 -2.03 11.59
N THR A 108 -16.94 -0.79 11.63
CA THR A 108 -16.40 0.31 10.81
C THR A 108 -14.98 0.67 11.23
N PHE A 109 -14.70 0.66 12.53
CA PHE A 109 -13.35 0.92 13.04
C PHE A 109 -12.35 -0.16 12.60
N THR A 110 -12.74 -1.44 12.73
CA THR A 110 -11.90 -2.56 12.31
C THR A 110 -11.70 -2.58 10.80
N ALA A 111 -12.74 -2.32 10.01
CA ALA A 111 -12.64 -2.23 8.55
C ALA A 111 -11.67 -1.12 8.12
N GLY A 112 -11.77 0.08 8.72
CA GLY A 112 -10.85 1.19 8.44
C GLY A 112 -9.40 0.86 8.82
N LYS A 113 -9.19 0.26 9.99
CA LYS A 113 -7.87 -0.20 10.43
C LYS A 113 -7.29 -1.26 9.49
N ASN A 114 -8.10 -2.25 9.09
CA ASN A 114 -7.67 -3.29 8.16
C ASN A 114 -7.31 -2.69 6.80
N GLN A 115 -8.09 -1.72 6.29
CA GLN A 115 -7.77 -1.02 5.05
C GLN A 115 -6.41 -0.30 5.11
N ALA A 116 -6.13 0.39 6.22
CA ALA A 116 -4.82 1.02 6.43
C ALA A 116 -3.70 -0.03 6.52
N LEU A 117 -3.92 -1.15 7.24
CA LEU A 117 -2.94 -2.23 7.34
C LEU A 117 -2.65 -2.91 6.00
N ILE A 118 -3.67 -3.16 5.17
CA ILE A 118 -3.49 -3.71 3.81
C ILE A 118 -2.57 -2.79 3.00
N ALA A 119 -2.82 -1.48 3.03
CA ALA A 119 -2.01 -0.50 2.30
C ALA A 119 -0.58 -0.40 2.86
N ALA A 120 -0.42 -0.41 4.18
CA ALA A 120 0.89 -0.35 4.84
C ALA A 120 1.75 -1.59 4.54
N HIS A 121 1.20 -2.78 4.72
CA HIS A 121 1.88 -4.04 4.41
C HIS A 121 2.20 -4.17 2.92
N SER A 122 1.26 -3.80 2.03
CA SER A 122 1.49 -3.74 0.58
C SER A 122 2.63 -2.80 0.21
N GLY A 123 2.67 -1.60 0.82
CA GLY A 123 3.74 -0.63 0.65
C GLY A 123 5.10 -1.17 1.12
N LEU A 124 5.17 -1.70 2.35
CA LEU A 124 6.40 -2.23 2.92
C LEU A 124 6.95 -3.40 2.11
N GLY A 125 6.09 -4.36 1.71
CA GLY A 125 6.48 -5.47 0.85
C GLY A 125 7.07 -5.00 -0.48
N LEU A 126 6.48 -3.98 -1.10
CA LEU A 126 7.00 -3.43 -2.36
C LEU A 126 8.32 -2.68 -2.18
N VAL A 127 8.53 -1.98 -1.06
CA VAL A 127 9.84 -1.41 -0.72
C VAL A 127 10.89 -2.52 -0.57
N LEU A 128 10.56 -3.61 0.12
CA LEU A 128 11.46 -4.76 0.30
C LEU A 128 11.83 -5.40 -1.04
N ILE A 129 10.88 -5.62 -1.96
CA ILE A 129 11.16 -6.08 -3.33
C ILE A 129 12.12 -5.13 -4.05
N LYS A 130 11.90 -3.81 -3.97
CA LYS A 130 12.77 -2.81 -4.62
C LYS A 130 14.19 -2.77 -4.04
N HIS A 131 14.36 -3.21 -2.79
CA HIS A 131 15.68 -3.42 -2.18
C HIS A 131 16.25 -4.83 -2.42
N GLY A 132 15.60 -5.67 -3.24
CA GLY A 132 16.03 -7.05 -3.52
C GLY A 132 15.75 -8.03 -2.38
N LYS A 133 15.02 -7.61 -1.34
CA LYS A 133 14.70 -8.41 -0.15
C LYS A 133 13.39 -9.18 -0.34
N ASN A 134 13.34 -10.04 -1.36
CA ASN A 134 12.11 -10.74 -1.71
C ASN A 134 11.60 -11.68 -0.62
N ALA A 135 12.49 -12.35 0.12
CA ALA A 135 12.11 -13.22 1.24
C ALA A 135 11.41 -12.43 2.34
N ASP A 136 11.96 -11.27 2.74
CA ASP A 136 11.37 -10.39 3.75
C ASP A 136 10.02 -9.80 3.29
N ALA A 137 9.80 -9.67 1.98
CA ALA A 137 8.57 -9.12 1.43
C ALA A 137 7.37 -10.08 1.51
N ILE A 138 7.62 -11.39 1.52
CA ILE A 138 6.57 -12.43 1.57
C ILE A 138 5.63 -12.23 2.77
N PRO A 139 6.11 -12.18 4.03
CA PRO A 139 5.21 -12.03 5.18
C PRO A 139 4.39 -10.74 5.14
N GLU A 140 4.92 -9.65 4.56
CA GLU A 140 4.19 -8.41 4.40
C GLU A 140 3.02 -8.58 3.43
N PHE A 141 3.24 -9.16 2.25
CA PHE A 141 2.15 -9.42 1.32
C PHE A 141 1.15 -10.44 1.84
N GLU A 142 1.59 -11.44 2.61
CA GLU A 142 0.70 -12.40 3.28
C GLU A 142 -0.25 -11.71 4.27
N GLN A 143 0.24 -10.78 5.10
CA GLN A 143 -0.63 -9.99 5.97
C GLN A 143 -1.61 -9.13 5.17
N ALA A 144 -1.13 -8.47 4.11
CA ALA A 144 -1.99 -7.66 3.24
C ALA A 144 -3.14 -8.49 2.65
N VAL A 145 -2.86 -9.65 2.03
CA VAL A 145 -3.92 -10.47 1.40
C VAL A 145 -4.80 -11.20 2.41
N LYS A 146 -4.33 -11.42 3.64
CA LYS A 146 -5.11 -12.03 4.73
C LYS A 146 -6.18 -11.09 5.26
N LEU A 147 -5.87 -9.78 5.33
CA LEU A 147 -6.78 -8.76 5.84
C LEU A 147 -7.78 -8.28 4.78
N ASP A 148 -7.50 -8.54 3.51
CA ASP A 148 -8.25 -7.98 2.39
C ASP A 148 -9.57 -8.71 2.13
N THR A 149 -10.68 -8.05 2.46
CA THR A 149 -12.03 -8.53 2.15
C THR A 149 -12.42 -8.32 0.69
N ASN A 150 -11.69 -7.48 -0.05
CA ASN A 150 -11.86 -7.25 -1.48
C ASN A 150 -10.48 -7.27 -2.19
N PRO A 151 -9.91 -8.48 -2.38
CA PRO A 151 -8.49 -8.63 -2.69
C PRO A 151 -7.98 -7.82 -3.88
N ASP A 152 -6.98 -6.96 -3.66
CA ASP A 152 -6.22 -6.30 -4.73
C ASP A 152 -5.36 -7.35 -5.49
N PRO A 153 -5.62 -7.60 -6.79
CA PRO A 153 -4.84 -8.57 -7.57
C PRO A 153 -3.34 -8.23 -7.62
N VAL A 154 -2.97 -6.95 -7.43
CA VAL A 154 -1.57 -6.52 -7.36
C VAL A 154 -0.86 -7.17 -6.17
N ASN A 155 -1.49 -7.27 -5.00
CA ASN A 155 -0.87 -7.86 -3.82
C ASN A 155 -0.60 -9.36 -4.03
N TYR A 156 -1.55 -10.10 -4.62
CA TYR A 156 -1.33 -11.50 -4.98
C TYR A 156 -0.25 -11.67 -6.06
N TYR A 157 -0.21 -10.78 -7.05
CA TYR A 157 0.83 -10.80 -8.07
C TYR A 157 2.23 -10.60 -7.46
N LEU A 158 2.38 -9.60 -6.59
CA LEU A 158 3.66 -9.32 -5.92
C LEU A 158 4.06 -10.43 -4.95
N LEU A 159 3.11 -11.01 -4.21
CA LEU A 159 3.34 -12.21 -3.40
C LEU A 159 3.84 -13.38 -4.25
N GLY A 160 3.22 -13.59 -5.42
CA GLY A 160 3.64 -14.63 -6.37
C GLY A 160 5.05 -14.38 -6.92
N MET A 161 5.37 -13.13 -7.25
CA MET A 161 6.71 -12.75 -7.71
C MET A 161 7.77 -12.95 -6.62
N ALA A 162 7.48 -12.53 -5.39
CA ALA A 162 8.38 -12.69 -4.26
C ALA A 162 8.68 -14.18 -4.01
N ASN A 163 7.64 -15.01 -3.88
CA ASN A 163 7.77 -16.46 -3.72
C ASN A 163 8.52 -17.12 -4.87
N LYS A 164 8.24 -16.73 -6.12
CA LYS A 164 8.93 -17.27 -7.29
C LYS A 164 10.42 -16.94 -7.27
N SER A 165 10.78 -15.72 -6.87
CA SER A 165 12.17 -15.28 -6.81
C SER A 165 12.97 -15.94 -5.68
N THR A 166 12.28 -16.48 -4.67
CA THR A 166 12.87 -17.23 -3.55
C THR A 166 12.66 -18.74 -3.70
N SER A 167 12.29 -19.20 -4.89
CA SER A 167 12.06 -20.62 -5.22
C SER A 167 10.94 -21.30 -4.40
N HIS A 168 10.03 -20.56 -3.77
CA HIS A 168 8.79 -21.13 -3.19
C HIS A 168 7.75 -21.30 -4.29
N PHE A 169 8.00 -22.21 -5.24
CA PHE A 169 7.24 -22.26 -6.49
C PHE A 169 5.76 -22.60 -6.31
N ASP A 170 5.41 -23.50 -5.38
CA ASP A 170 4.02 -23.87 -5.13
C ASP A 170 3.19 -22.69 -4.59
N ASP A 171 3.76 -21.96 -3.63
CA ASP A 171 3.12 -20.78 -3.04
C ASP A 171 3.04 -19.64 -4.07
N ALA A 172 4.05 -19.50 -4.94
CA ALA A 172 4.02 -18.58 -6.06
C ALA A 172 2.88 -18.89 -7.05
N ILE A 173 2.73 -20.16 -7.45
CA ILE A 173 1.65 -20.61 -8.34
C ILE A 173 0.28 -20.35 -7.70
N ALA A 174 0.13 -20.65 -6.41
CA ALA A 174 -1.10 -20.39 -5.67
C ALA A 174 -1.46 -18.89 -5.67
N ALA A 175 -0.48 -18.01 -5.38
CA ALA A 175 -0.67 -16.57 -5.39
C ALA A 175 -1.01 -16.04 -6.79
N PHE A 176 -0.32 -16.49 -7.84
CA PHE A 176 -0.67 -16.10 -9.21
C PHE A 176 -2.05 -16.56 -9.65
N ASN A 177 -2.49 -17.75 -9.23
CA ASN A 177 -3.86 -18.23 -9.49
C ASN A 177 -4.90 -17.37 -8.78
N LYS A 178 -4.64 -16.92 -7.54
CA LYS A 178 -5.50 -15.97 -6.83
C LYS A 178 -5.56 -14.62 -7.53
N CYS A 179 -4.42 -14.10 -8.03
CA CYS A 179 -4.43 -12.91 -8.88
C CYS A 179 -5.28 -13.11 -10.14
N ALA A 180 -5.11 -14.24 -10.84
CA ALA A 180 -5.81 -14.53 -12.09
C ALA A 180 -7.32 -14.76 -11.92
N ALA A 181 -7.79 -15.03 -10.70
CA ALA A 181 -9.21 -15.17 -10.39
C ALA A 181 -9.96 -13.83 -10.43
N ALA A 182 -9.27 -12.71 -10.19
CA ALA A 182 -9.85 -11.37 -10.30
C ALA A 182 -9.95 -10.97 -11.80
N PRO A 183 -11.15 -10.65 -12.31
CA PRO A 183 -11.29 -10.09 -13.65
C PRO A 183 -10.59 -8.74 -13.75
N GLY A 184 -9.82 -8.52 -14.81
CA GLY A 184 -9.14 -7.24 -15.00
C GLY A 184 -7.88 -7.34 -15.86
N PRO A 185 -7.17 -6.22 -16.06
CA PRO A 185 -6.02 -6.14 -16.95
C PRO A 185 -4.87 -7.07 -16.54
N MET A 186 -4.76 -7.41 -15.26
CA MET A 186 -3.71 -8.31 -14.75
C MET A 186 -4.00 -9.79 -14.95
N GLN A 187 -5.23 -10.19 -15.29
CA GLN A 187 -5.63 -11.60 -15.34
C GLN A 187 -4.74 -12.43 -16.27
N ALA A 188 -4.49 -11.95 -17.50
CA ALA A 188 -3.66 -12.66 -18.47
C ALA A 188 -2.20 -12.76 -18.00
N GLN A 189 -1.65 -11.68 -17.44
CA GLN A 189 -0.29 -11.65 -16.90
C GLN A 189 -0.13 -12.62 -15.73
N CYS A 190 -1.12 -12.70 -14.85
CA CYS A 190 -1.09 -13.61 -13.70
C CYS A 190 -1.18 -15.08 -14.15
N LYS A 191 -2.01 -15.41 -15.15
CA LYS A 191 -2.02 -16.75 -15.76
C LYS A 191 -0.67 -17.12 -16.36
N ALA A 192 -0.08 -16.21 -17.14
CA ALA A 192 1.23 -16.42 -17.76
C ALA A 192 2.33 -16.67 -16.72
N GLN A 193 2.33 -15.91 -15.61
CA GLN A 193 3.29 -16.13 -14.52
C GLN A 193 3.07 -17.44 -13.77
N ALA A 194 1.82 -17.88 -13.57
CA ALA A 194 1.53 -19.18 -12.97
C ALA A 194 2.11 -20.31 -13.85
N ASP A 195 1.90 -20.24 -15.17
CA ASP A 195 2.39 -21.28 -16.09
C ASP A 195 3.92 -21.26 -16.26
N ASP A 196 4.55 -20.08 -16.28
CA ASP A 196 6.01 -19.97 -16.26
C ASP A 196 6.60 -20.57 -14.98
N THR A 197 5.96 -20.31 -13.84
CA THR A 197 6.41 -20.83 -12.54
C THR A 197 6.28 -22.35 -12.45
N LYS A 198 5.20 -22.93 -13.00
CA LYS A 198 5.05 -24.41 -13.12
C LYS A 198 6.15 -25.04 -13.96
N LYS A 199 6.59 -24.37 -15.04
CA LYS A 199 7.69 -24.88 -15.86
C LYS A 199 9.00 -24.87 -15.08
N LYS A 200 9.28 -23.80 -14.33
CA LYS A 200 10.47 -23.72 -13.47
C LYS A 200 10.47 -24.77 -12.36
N SER A 201 9.34 -24.99 -11.69
CA SER A 201 9.25 -25.98 -10.61
C SER A 201 9.44 -27.43 -11.08
N ALA A 202 9.32 -27.70 -12.38
CA ALA A 202 9.61 -29.01 -12.96
C ALA A 202 11.12 -29.25 -13.18
N THR A 203 11.93 -28.18 -13.20
CA THR A 203 13.37 -28.23 -13.50
C THR A 203 14.26 -27.77 -12.35
N GLU A 204 13.69 -27.12 -11.34
CA GLU A 204 14.39 -26.54 -10.19
C GLU A 204 13.76 -27.04 -8.88
N LEU A 205 14.58 -27.20 -7.84
CA LEU A 205 14.09 -27.58 -6.51
C LEU A 205 13.43 -26.37 -5.84
N SER A 206 12.25 -26.60 -5.26
CA SER A 206 11.61 -25.61 -4.40
C SER A 206 12.42 -25.41 -3.11
N ALA A 207 12.48 -24.17 -2.63
CA ALA A 207 13.02 -23.89 -1.30
C ALA A 207 12.11 -24.52 -0.22
N PRO A 208 12.67 -24.98 0.91
CA PRO A 208 11.88 -25.47 2.03
C PRO A 208 11.02 -24.34 2.61
N LYS A 209 9.84 -24.70 3.13
CA LYS A 209 8.94 -23.80 3.85
C LYS A 209 9.47 -23.43 5.23
#